data_AF-J4HTW2-F1
#
_entry.id   AF-J4HTW2-F1
#
_cell.length_a   1.000
_cell.length_b   1.000
_cell.length_c   1.000
_cell.angle_alpha   90.00
_cell.angle_beta   90.00
_cell.angle_gamma   90.00
#
_symmetry.space_group_name_H-M   'P 1'
#
loop_
_entity.id
_entity.type
_entity.pdbx_description
1 polymer ?
#
loop_
_entity_poly.entity_id
_entity_poly.type
_entity_poly.pdbx_seq_one_letter_code
_entity_poly.pdbx_strand_id
1 'polypeptide(L)'
;MYSWCNLPASVLNNNTLQAQQCTSGTVLPGETCTICPNTDIAGVGVRAAFYVQSLFNTLLVIFSPEDSVPSAWASTLLTAALVIAAVVQKIQGSITLHHSILVLNYATLSCISSLAIAPILPVWRIESGDPVARGIKRGREHVQSQGDDTESITNMLLNTNVYTKTRRRYIRMSQEKQRTVLALALFLQVILQWSWGILMFVSPSYSQKACSADTVLLFFFVPLTAQHINDGRFYVWALWLLLSLGVTLFLTVILAISSRTRARKALSRHSTISSISSTSSPFYQQLYHTTMASMPPLKDPRRQSIFWGNVLFASFWILLIIASELQIRMNCIFSGENYFGGFGQITATFLAFTPIWSLTVALYRYPAELRKQRRRELAARTSSLRHPSPAAVSRIEVFPHRVHAAKVDDGHL
;
A
#
# COMPACT_ATOMS: atom_id res chain seq x y z
N MET A 1 -30.16 5.70 -12.52
CA MET A 1 -29.00 5.93 -11.62
C MET A 1 -28.96 7.37 -11.08
N TYR A 2 -30.11 8.07 -10.99
CA TYR A 2 -30.20 9.50 -10.69
C TYR A 2 -31.29 9.82 -9.66
N SER A 3 -31.42 9.04 -8.57
CA SER A 3 -32.56 9.19 -7.64
C SER A 3 -32.63 10.56 -6.94
N TRP A 4 -31.58 11.37 -7.02
CA TRP A 4 -31.47 12.70 -6.41
C TRP A 4 -31.55 13.83 -7.44
N CYS A 5 -31.45 13.52 -8.73
CA CYS A 5 -31.60 14.50 -9.79
C CYS A 5 -33.04 14.41 -10.32
N ASN A 6 -33.84 15.44 -10.05
CA ASN A 6 -35.24 15.49 -10.47
C ASN A 6 -35.41 15.86 -11.96
N LEU A 7 -34.32 15.97 -12.72
CA LEU A 7 -34.38 16.27 -14.15
C LEU A 7 -34.71 15.03 -14.98
N PRO A 8 -35.56 15.16 -16.00
CA PRO A 8 -35.84 14.07 -16.92
C PRO A 8 -34.59 13.72 -17.73
N ALA A 9 -34.41 12.43 -18.05
CA ALA A 9 -33.27 11.95 -18.82
C ALA A 9 -33.15 12.62 -20.21
N SER A 10 -34.25 13.08 -20.80
CA SER A 10 -34.25 13.83 -22.05
C SER A 10 -33.47 15.15 -21.97
N VAL A 11 -33.52 15.85 -20.82
CA VAL A 11 -32.76 17.08 -20.58
C VAL A 11 -31.28 16.76 -20.37
N LEU A 12 -30.99 15.75 -19.54
CA LEU A 12 -29.61 15.33 -19.27
C LEU A 12 -28.88 14.80 -20.51
N ASN A 13 -29.62 14.23 -21.47
CA ASN A 13 -29.07 13.69 -22.72
C ASN A 13 -29.13 14.69 -23.89
N ASN A 14 -29.54 15.94 -23.68
CA ASN A 14 -29.64 16.94 -24.73
C ASN A 14 -28.28 17.63 -24.98
N ASN A 15 -27.56 17.17 -26.00
CA ASN A 15 -26.24 17.70 -26.38
C ASN A 15 -26.25 19.21 -26.70
N THR A 16 -27.33 19.72 -27.29
CA THR A 16 -27.44 21.14 -27.64
C THR A 16 -27.57 21.99 -26.38
N LEU A 17 -28.42 21.57 -25.44
CA LEU A 17 -28.58 22.24 -24.14
C LEU A 17 -27.28 22.18 -23.33
N GLN A 18 -26.63 21.01 -23.30
CA GLN A 18 -25.34 20.84 -22.66
C GLN A 18 -24.30 21.80 -23.24
N ALA A 19 -24.15 21.86 -24.58
CA ALA A 19 -23.19 22.77 -25.22
C ALA A 19 -23.48 24.23 -24.86
N GLN A 20 -24.75 24.64 -24.90
CA GLN A 20 -25.16 26.00 -24.55
C GLN A 20 -24.83 26.35 -23.09
N GLN A 21 -25.17 25.48 -22.13
CA GLN A 21 -24.93 25.72 -20.71
C GLN A 21 -23.43 25.66 -20.35
N CYS A 22 -22.69 24.75 -20.96
CA CYS A 22 -21.25 24.62 -20.71
C CYS A 22 -20.41 25.76 -21.29
N THR A 23 -20.84 26.35 -22.41
CA THR A 23 -20.14 27.51 -23.00
C THR A 23 -20.55 28.82 -22.34
N SER A 24 -21.84 29.01 -22.02
CA SER A 24 -22.32 30.27 -21.42
C SER A 24 -21.96 30.42 -19.95
N GLY A 25 -21.85 29.31 -19.21
CA GLY A 25 -21.61 29.33 -17.76
C GLY A 25 -22.77 29.93 -16.96
N THR A 26 -23.90 30.22 -17.61
CA THR A 26 -25.13 30.75 -16.99
C THR A 26 -26.22 29.68 -17.00
N VAL A 27 -27.08 29.73 -16.00
CA VAL A 27 -28.27 28.87 -15.92
C VAL A 27 -29.44 29.63 -16.55
N LEU A 28 -30.24 28.96 -17.39
CA LEU A 28 -31.44 29.57 -17.95
C LEU A 28 -32.46 29.85 -16.83
N PRO A 29 -33.17 30.99 -16.87
CA PRO A 29 -34.13 31.34 -15.83
C PRO A 29 -35.21 30.26 -15.69
N GLY A 30 -35.32 29.69 -14.49
CA GLY A 30 -36.29 28.62 -14.18
C GLY A 30 -35.77 27.20 -14.36
N GLU A 31 -34.55 26.99 -14.86
CA GLU A 31 -33.94 25.67 -14.94
C GLU A 31 -33.10 25.34 -13.71
N THR A 32 -33.13 24.09 -13.27
CA THR A 32 -32.23 23.58 -12.22
C THR A 32 -30.81 23.48 -12.77
N CYS A 33 -29.83 23.92 -11.99
CA CYS A 33 -28.43 23.81 -12.35
C CYS A 33 -28.03 22.36 -12.73
N THR A 34 -27.37 22.21 -13.89
CA THR A 34 -26.78 20.95 -14.33
C THR A 34 -25.29 21.14 -14.58
N ILE A 35 -24.48 20.26 -13.99
CA ILE A 35 -23.03 20.31 -14.02
C ILE A 35 -22.52 19.78 -15.37
N CYS A 36 -21.58 20.50 -15.97
CA CYS A 36 -20.92 20.09 -17.19
C CYS A 36 -19.97 18.93 -16.96
N PRO A 37 -20.03 17.85 -17.77
CA PRO A 37 -19.26 16.65 -17.54
C PRO A 37 -17.78 16.89 -17.84
N ASN A 38 -16.90 16.32 -17.03
CA ASN A 38 -15.46 16.40 -17.25
C ASN A 38 -14.84 15.00 -17.27
N THR A 39 -14.84 14.43 -18.47
CA THR A 39 -14.36 13.07 -18.71
C THR A 39 -12.90 12.87 -18.31
N ASP A 40 -12.05 13.90 -18.36
CA ASP A 40 -10.62 13.78 -18.06
C ASP A 40 -10.31 13.84 -16.56
N ILE A 41 -11.25 14.30 -15.72
CA ILE A 41 -11.08 14.40 -14.26
C ILE A 41 -11.92 13.38 -13.49
N ALA A 42 -13.21 13.28 -13.81
CA ALA A 42 -14.16 12.42 -13.09
C ALA A 42 -14.74 11.31 -13.97
N GLY A 43 -14.21 11.15 -15.18
CA GLY A 43 -14.62 10.08 -16.07
C GLY A 43 -14.45 8.70 -15.44
N VAL A 44 -15.28 7.75 -15.89
CA VAL A 44 -15.31 6.38 -15.34
C VAL A 44 -13.93 5.70 -15.38
N GLY A 45 -13.13 5.95 -16.43
CA GLY A 45 -11.77 5.42 -16.53
C GLY A 45 -10.81 5.99 -15.49
N VAL A 46 -10.89 7.30 -15.19
CA VAL A 46 -10.07 7.93 -14.14
C VAL A 46 -10.45 7.37 -12.76
N ARG A 47 -11.76 7.28 -12.48
CA ARG A 47 -12.26 6.71 -11.21
C ARG A 47 -11.81 5.26 -11.01
N ALA A 48 -12.07 4.42 -12.01
CA ALA A 48 -11.64 3.04 -12.00
C ALA A 48 -10.12 2.93 -11.84
N ALA A 49 -9.33 3.75 -12.54
CA ALA A 49 -7.89 3.78 -12.42
C ALA A 49 -7.44 4.04 -10.97
N PHE A 50 -7.96 5.06 -10.29
CA PHE A 50 -7.60 5.34 -8.89
C PHE A 50 -8.02 4.22 -7.94
N TYR A 51 -9.22 3.67 -8.09
CA TYR A 51 -9.73 2.60 -7.21
C TYR A 51 -8.92 1.31 -7.39
N VAL A 52 -8.72 0.89 -8.64
CA VAL A 52 -7.97 -0.32 -9.00
C VAL A 52 -6.50 -0.13 -8.61
N GLN A 53 -5.87 0.98 -8.98
CA GLN A 53 -4.46 1.20 -8.70
C GLN A 53 -4.16 1.18 -7.19
N SER A 54 -4.99 1.84 -6.37
CA SER A 54 -4.79 1.84 -4.92
C SER A 54 -5.02 0.46 -4.29
N LEU A 55 -5.99 -0.32 -4.78
CA LEU A 55 -6.20 -1.70 -4.36
C LEU A 55 -5.00 -2.60 -4.72
N PHE A 56 -4.58 -2.58 -5.98
CA PHE A 56 -3.49 -3.43 -6.46
C PHE A 56 -2.13 -3.02 -5.90
N ASN A 57 -1.88 -1.74 -5.64
CA ASN A 57 -0.70 -1.29 -4.88
C ASN A 57 -0.66 -1.93 -3.49
N THR A 58 -1.81 -2.03 -2.81
CA THR A 58 -1.93 -2.68 -1.50
C THR A 58 -1.61 -4.16 -1.59
N LEU A 59 -2.21 -4.86 -2.55
CA LEU A 59 -1.97 -6.29 -2.76
C LEU A 59 -0.51 -6.57 -3.14
N LEU A 60 0.09 -5.72 -3.99
CA LEU A 60 1.48 -5.85 -4.39
C LEU A 60 2.43 -5.82 -3.21
N VAL A 61 2.23 -4.95 -2.23
CA VAL A 61 3.12 -4.92 -1.07
C VAL A 61 2.93 -6.12 -0.14
N ILE A 62 1.76 -6.75 -0.18
CA ILE A 62 1.54 -7.99 0.57
C ILE A 62 2.27 -9.15 -0.14
N PHE A 63 2.19 -9.24 -1.46
CA PHE A 63 2.67 -10.40 -2.23
C PHE A 63 4.08 -10.27 -2.80
N SER A 64 4.43 -9.12 -3.36
CA SER A 64 5.77 -8.79 -3.88
C SER A 64 6.20 -7.39 -3.46
N PRO A 65 6.72 -7.25 -2.23
CA PRO A 65 7.23 -5.98 -1.76
C PRO A 65 8.47 -5.47 -2.52
N GLU A 66 9.14 -6.33 -3.31
CA GLU A 66 10.29 -5.95 -4.15
C GLU A 66 9.84 -5.20 -5.41
N ASP A 67 8.67 -5.58 -5.95
CA ASP A 67 8.09 -4.98 -7.16
C ASP A 67 7.22 -3.74 -6.86
N SER A 68 7.16 -3.30 -5.60
CA SER A 68 6.27 -2.22 -5.18
C SER A 68 6.78 -0.82 -5.53
N VAL A 69 8.09 -0.65 -5.75
CA VAL A 69 8.69 0.68 -6.00
C VAL A 69 8.23 1.25 -7.33
N PRO A 70 8.28 0.51 -8.47
CA PRO A 70 7.66 0.97 -9.72
C PRO A 70 6.17 1.28 -9.57
N SER A 71 5.46 0.47 -8.79
CA SER A 71 4.04 0.63 -8.50
C SER A 71 3.72 1.94 -7.78
N ALA A 72 4.52 2.27 -6.76
CA ALA A 72 4.39 3.53 -6.03
C ALA A 72 4.64 4.73 -6.96
N TRP A 73 5.64 4.66 -7.83
CA TRP A 73 5.88 5.69 -8.84
C TRP A 73 4.73 5.86 -9.81
N ALA A 74 4.15 4.77 -10.30
CA ALA A 74 2.96 4.83 -11.13
C ALA A 74 1.80 5.54 -10.40
N SER A 75 1.65 5.33 -9.08
CA SER A 75 0.61 5.98 -8.26
C SER A 75 0.86 7.48 -8.14
N THR A 76 2.12 7.86 -7.94
CA THR A 76 2.53 9.26 -7.91
C THR A 76 2.30 9.93 -9.26
N LEU A 77 2.64 9.27 -10.37
CA LEU A 77 2.41 9.80 -11.72
C LEU A 77 0.92 9.96 -12.04
N LEU A 78 0.08 8.99 -11.66
CA LEU A 78 -1.37 9.11 -11.83
C LEU A 78 -1.91 10.30 -11.03
N THR A 79 -1.47 10.45 -9.77
CA THR A 79 -1.88 11.57 -8.91
C THR A 79 -1.41 12.90 -9.48
N ALA A 80 -0.17 12.97 -9.98
CA ALA A 80 0.39 14.15 -10.61
C ALA A 80 -0.35 14.53 -11.89
N ALA A 81 -0.66 13.56 -12.76
CA ALA A 81 -1.41 13.80 -13.98
C ALA A 81 -2.79 14.41 -13.67
N LEU A 82 -3.51 13.85 -12.68
CA LEU A 82 -4.80 14.37 -12.26
C LEU A 82 -4.69 15.79 -11.67
N VAL A 83 -3.77 16.01 -10.73
CA VAL A 83 -3.62 17.31 -10.05
C VAL A 83 -3.17 18.38 -11.04
N ILE A 84 -2.21 18.09 -11.92
CA ILE A 84 -1.74 19.05 -12.92
C ILE A 84 -2.87 19.40 -13.89
N ALA A 85 -3.63 18.41 -14.38
CA ALA A 85 -4.79 18.68 -15.23
C ALA A 85 -5.82 19.56 -14.51
N ALA A 86 -6.11 19.28 -13.23
CA ALA A 86 -7.03 20.07 -12.44
C ALA A 86 -6.53 21.52 -12.22
N VAL A 87 -5.23 21.72 -11.99
CA VAL A 87 -4.60 23.04 -11.88
C VAL A 87 -4.75 23.81 -13.20
N VAL A 88 -4.41 23.18 -14.33
CA VAL A 88 -4.52 23.81 -15.66
C VAL A 88 -5.98 24.20 -15.94
N GLN A 89 -6.93 23.31 -15.67
CA GLN A 89 -8.35 23.60 -15.86
C GLN A 89 -8.88 24.65 -14.89
N LYS A 90 -8.34 24.74 -13.67
CA LYS A 90 -8.68 25.82 -12.73
C LYS A 90 -8.18 27.18 -13.23
N ILE A 91 -6.96 27.24 -13.76
CA ILE A 91 -6.39 28.45 -14.37
C ILE A 91 -7.22 28.89 -15.58
N GLN A 92 -7.68 27.93 -16.40
CA GLN A 92 -8.55 28.19 -17.55
C GLN A 92 -10.00 28.49 -17.18
N GLY A 93 -10.38 28.35 -15.90
CA GLY A 93 -11.76 28.54 -15.46
C GLY A 93 -12.73 27.50 -16.03
N SER A 94 -12.26 26.29 -16.37
CA SER A 94 -13.06 25.19 -16.91
C SER A 94 -13.44 24.14 -15.86
N ILE A 95 -12.77 24.09 -14.70
CA ILE A 95 -13.10 23.16 -13.62
C ILE A 95 -14.23 23.67 -12.73
N THR A 96 -15.23 22.82 -12.51
CA THR A 96 -16.35 23.11 -11.58
C THR A 96 -15.92 22.84 -10.13
N LEU A 97 -16.68 23.33 -9.16
CA LEU A 97 -16.50 22.99 -7.74
C LEU A 97 -16.60 21.48 -7.47
N HIS A 98 -17.59 20.81 -8.08
CA HIS A 98 -17.79 19.36 -7.95
C HIS A 98 -16.55 18.55 -8.32
N HIS A 99 -16.05 18.74 -9.54
CA HIS A 99 -14.84 18.09 -10.05
C HIS A 99 -13.61 18.39 -9.18
N SER A 100 -13.51 19.60 -8.63
CA SER A 100 -12.38 19.99 -7.80
C SER A 100 -12.30 19.20 -6.49
N ILE A 101 -13.45 18.91 -5.89
CA ILE A 101 -13.55 18.09 -4.67
C ILE A 101 -13.24 16.64 -4.96
N LEU A 102 -13.71 16.11 -6.10
CA LEU A 102 -13.36 14.75 -6.51
C LEU A 102 -11.84 14.59 -6.69
N VAL A 103 -11.16 15.57 -7.29
CA VAL A 103 -9.69 15.55 -7.40
C VAL A 103 -9.02 15.49 -6.03
N LEU A 104 -9.49 16.27 -5.06
CA LEU A 104 -8.98 16.22 -3.69
C LEU A 104 -9.19 14.84 -3.05
N ASN A 105 -10.37 14.24 -3.25
CA ASN A 105 -10.69 12.91 -2.73
C ASN A 105 -9.82 11.84 -3.36
N TYR A 106 -9.64 11.84 -4.68
CA TYR A 106 -8.78 10.87 -5.38
C TYR A 106 -7.31 11.02 -5.02
N ALA A 107 -6.80 12.25 -4.91
CA ALA A 107 -5.45 12.50 -4.44
C ALA A 107 -5.24 12.01 -3.01
N THR A 108 -6.21 12.26 -2.11
CA THR A 108 -6.17 11.81 -0.71
C THR A 108 -6.23 10.29 -0.62
N LEU A 109 -7.13 9.65 -1.39
CA LEU A 109 -7.27 8.20 -1.50
C LEU A 109 -5.95 7.55 -1.97
N SER A 110 -5.35 8.12 -3.01
CA SER A 110 -4.04 7.69 -3.51
C SER A 110 -2.98 7.81 -2.41
N CYS A 111 -2.91 8.95 -1.70
CA CYS A 111 -1.94 9.19 -0.62
C CYS A 111 -2.07 8.19 0.52
N ILE A 112 -3.31 7.90 0.95
CA ILE A 112 -3.58 6.93 2.01
C ILE A 112 -3.06 5.56 1.60
N SER A 113 -3.35 5.12 0.37
CA SER A 113 -2.89 3.82 -0.10
C SER A 113 -1.36 3.74 -0.07
N SER A 114 -0.65 4.69 -0.68
CA SER A 114 0.81 4.68 -0.73
C SER A 114 1.45 4.77 0.67
N LEU A 115 0.94 5.64 1.55
CA LEU A 115 1.53 5.88 2.88
C LEU A 115 1.21 4.79 3.91
N ALA A 116 -0.01 4.25 3.91
CA ALA A 116 -0.38 3.18 4.85
C ALA A 116 0.46 1.91 4.63
N ILE A 117 0.85 1.69 3.38
CA ILE A 117 1.64 0.54 2.97
C ILE A 117 3.15 0.76 3.19
N ALA A 118 3.63 1.99 3.03
CA ALA A 118 5.07 2.29 3.05
C ALA A 118 5.84 1.68 4.25
N PRO A 119 5.34 1.69 5.51
CA PRO A 119 6.03 1.07 6.65
C PRO A 119 6.25 -0.44 6.53
N ILE A 120 5.48 -1.12 5.68
CA ILE A 120 5.52 -2.57 5.49
C ILE A 120 6.65 -2.96 4.56
N LEU A 121 7.08 -2.06 3.67
CA LEU A 121 8.06 -2.38 2.63
C LEU A 121 9.41 -2.82 3.20
N PRO A 122 10.02 -3.89 2.64
CA PRO A 122 11.32 -4.39 3.05
C PRO A 122 12.40 -3.37 2.77
N VAL A 123 12.16 -2.46 1.81
CA VAL A 123 13.09 -1.38 1.51
C VAL A 123 13.42 -0.62 2.79
N TRP A 124 12.48 -0.37 3.71
CA TRP A 124 12.75 0.35 4.98
C TRP A 124 13.36 -0.52 6.07
N ARG A 125 13.46 -1.84 5.87
CA ARG A 125 14.07 -2.76 6.82
C ARG A 125 15.55 -2.91 6.46
N ILE A 126 16.42 -2.43 7.33
CA ILE A 126 17.84 -2.78 7.25
C ILE A 126 17.94 -4.23 7.71
N GLU A 127 18.22 -5.14 6.79
CA GLU A 127 18.46 -6.54 7.13
C GLU A 127 19.80 -6.65 7.87
N SER A 128 19.75 -6.51 9.19
CA SER A 128 20.91 -6.61 10.08
C SER A 128 21.39 -8.05 10.28
N GLY A 129 20.61 -9.04 9.83
CA GLY A 129 20.88 -10.46 9.99
C GLY A 129 21.58 -11.08 8.80
N ASP A 130 22.78 -10.59 8.46
CA ASP A 130 23.61 -11.09 7.37
C ASP A 130 23.68 -12.64 7.39
N PRO A 131 23.03 -13.35 6.45
CA PRO A 131 23.11 -14.82 6.40
C PRO A 131 24.56 -15.27 6.18
N VAL A 132 25.38 -14.41 5.58
CA VAL A 132 26.83 -14.59 5.43
C VAL A 132 27.56 -14.42 6.76
N ALA A 133 27.16 -13.50 7.65
CA ALA A 133 27.76 -13.42 8.99
C ALA A 133 27.44 -14.68 9.83
N ARG A 134 26.23 -15.23 9.68
CA ARG A 134 25.88 -16.55 10.24
C ARG A 134 26.68 -17.68 9.60
N GLY A 135 26.91 -17.64 8.29
CA GLY A 135 27.75 -18.60 7.56
C GLY A 135 29.21 -18.54 8.00
N ILE A 136 29.79 -17.35 8.15
CA ILE A 136 31.16 -17.14 8.62
C ILE A 136 31.30 -17.59 10.08
N LYS A 137 30.30 -17.30 10.94
CA LYS A 137 30.33 -17.77 12.33
C LYS A 137 30.35 -19.31 12.41
N ARG A 138 29.49 -19.99 11.64
CA ARG A 138 29.49 -21.47 11.55
C ARG A 138 30.75 -22.03 10.90
N GLY A 139 31.26 -21.37 9.86
CA GLY A 139 32.51 -21.78 9.20
C GLY A 139 33.70 -21.69 10.14
N ARG A 140 33.77 -20.63 10.96
CA ARG A 140 34.82 -20.45 11.96
C ARG A 140 34.76 -21.50 13.07
N GLU A 141 33.55 -21.89 13.49
CA GLU A 141 33.34 -22.98 14.45
C GLU A 141 33.82 -24.34 13.90
N HIS A 142 33.64 -24.62 12.61
CA HIS A 142 34.15 -25.86 11.99
C HIS A 142 35.67 -25.88 11.79
N VAL A 143 36.25 -24.77 11.33
CA VAL A 143 37.70 -24.68 11.07
C VAL A 143 38.52 -24.80 12.36
N GLN A 144 37.98 -24.39 13.51
CA GLN A 144 38.66 -24.54 14.80
C GLN A 144 38.81 -26.01 15.25
N SER A 145 38.14 -26.96 14.59
CA SER A 145 38.19 -28.38 14.94
C SER A 145 39.15 -29.22 14.07
N GLN A 146 39.77 -28.66 13.03
CA GLN A 146 40.55 -29.42 12.05
C GLN A 146 41.90 -28.74 11.80
N GLY A 147 42.91 -29.11 12.59
CA GLY A 147 44.28 -28.62 12.45
C GLY A 147 45.02 -29.39 11.36
N ASP A 148 45.33 -28.73 10.24
CA ASP A 148 46.64 -28.79 9.56
C ASP A 148 46.71 -27.95 8.26
N ASP A 149 45.58 -27.63 7.61
CA ASP A 149 45.57 -26.91 6.31
C ASP A 149 45.27 -25.39 6.41
N THR A 150 46.04 -24.67 7.21
CA THR A 150 45.71 -23.27 7.57
C THR A 150 45.82 -22.28 6.41
N GLU A 151 46.77 -22.47 5.48
CA GLU A 151 47.09 -21.47 4.44
C GLU A 151 46.05 -21.43 3.30
N SER A 152 45.65 -22.60 2.80
CA SER A 152 44.63 -22.74 1.74
C SER A 152 43.27 -22.17 2.19
N ILE A 153 42.88 -22.46 3.44
CA ILE A 153 41.65 -21.95 4.04
C ILE A 153 41.70 -20.42 4.16
N THR A 154 42.85 -19.85 4.51
CA THR A 154 43.01 -18.41 4.67
C THR A 154 42.79 -17.68 3.34
N ASN A 155 43.37 -18.18 2.24
CA ASN A 155 43.18 -17.59 0.90
C ASN A 155 41.73 -17.72 0.41
N MET A 156 41.07 -18.85 0.66
CA MET A 156 39.66 -19.04 0.32
C MET A 156 38.75 -18.08 1.10
N LEU A 157 39.00 -17.90 2.40
CA LEU A 157 38.25 -16.97 3.24
C LEU A 157 38.48 -15.53 2.81
N LEU A 158 39.71 -15.16 2.45
CA LEU A 158 40.05 -13.81 2.00
C LEU A 158 39.31 -13.45 0.71
N ASN A 159 39.34 -14.34 -0.29
CA ASN A 159 38.58 -14.15 -1.53
C ASN A 159 37.07 -14.06 -1.26
N THR A 160 36.54 -14.96 -0.43
CA THR A 160 35.11 -14.94 -0.06
C THR A 160 34.73 -13.63 0.64
N ASN A 161 35.60 -13.10 1.51
CA ASN A 161 35.39 -11.83 2.20
C ASN A 161 35.40 -10.64 1.22
N VAL A 162 36.28 -10.63 0.23
CA VAL A 162 36.33 -9.57 -0.79
C VAL A 162 35.07 -9.59 -1.66
N TYR A 163 34.69 -10.75 -2.21
CA TYR A 163 33.48 -10.87 -3.04
C TYR A 163 32.21 -10.52 -2.26
N THR A 164 32.10 -10.95 -1.00
CA THR A 164 30.93 -10.64 -0.16
C THR A 164 30.88 -9.17 0.21
N LYS A 165 32.02 -8.51 0.50
CA LYS A 165 32.08 -7.08 0.78
C LYS A 165 31.63 -6.25 -0.43
N THR A 166 32.10 -6.59 -1.63
CA THR A 166 31.71 -5.90 -2.88
C THR A 166 30.22 -6.10 -3.18
N ARG A 167 29.73 -7.34 -3.09
CA ARG A 167 28.31 -7.64 -3.30
C ARG A 167 27.40 -6.93 -2.29
N ARG A 168 27.80 -6.88 -1.01
CA ARG A 168 27.06 -6.14 0.03
C ARG A 168 26.99 -4.65 -0.28
N ARG A 169 28.10 -4.04 -0.73
CA ARG A 169 28.13 -2.62 -1.10
C ARG A 169 27.16 -2.36 -2.26
N TYR A 170 27.14 -3.22 -3.27
CA TYR A 170 26.20 -3.12 -4.39
C TYR A 170 24.74 -3.23 -3.94
N ILE A 171 24.39 -4.22 -3.12
CA ILE A 171 23.03 -4.40 -2.60
C ILE A 171 22.59 -3.20 -1.74
N ARG A 172 23.47 -2.66 -0.89
CA ARG A 172 23.17 -1.46 -0.10
C ARG A 172 22.91 -0.26 -0.99
N MET A 173 23.74 -0.04 -2.00
CA MET A 173 23.55 1.06 -2.95
C MET A 173 22.24 0.93 -3.73
N SER A 174 21.84 -0.27 -4.17
CA SER A 174 20.56 -0.46 -4.87
C SER A 174 19.38 -0.24 -3.93
N GLN A 175 19.45 -0.72 -2.69
CA GLN A 175 18.42 -0.48 -1.67
C GLN A 175 18.30 0.99 -1.31
N GLU A 176 19.41 1.71 -1.11
CA GLU A 176 19.41 3.15 -0.85
C GLU A 176 18.78 3.93 -2.00
N LYS A 177 19.14 3.61 -3.25
CA LYS A 177 18.50 4.20 -4.43
C LYS A 177 17.00 3.96 -4.42
N GLN A 178 16.55 2.73 -4.18
CA GLN A 178 15.12 2.41 -4.10
C GLN A 178 14.40 3.16 -2.97
N ARG A 179 15.02 3.32 -1.80
CA ARG A 179 14.47 4.13 -0.70
C ARG A 179 14.29 5.58 -1.11
N THR A 180 15.32 6.18 -1.70
CA THR A 180 15.28 7.58 -2.12
C THR A 180 14.21 7.80 -3.18
N VAL A 181 14.14 6.90 -4.17
CA VAL A 181 13.15 6.92 -5.26
C VAL A 181 11.73 6.80 -4.69
N LEU A 182 11.49 5.87 -3.77
CA LEU A 182 10.19 5.71 -3.12
C LEU A 182 9.84 6.91 -2.22
N ALA A 183 10.78 7.41 -1.43
CA ALA A 183 10.58 8.56 -0.56
C ALA A 183 10.22 9.81 -1.36
N LEU A 184 10.91 10.03 -2.49
CA LEU A 184 10.62 11.10 -3.42
C LEU A 184 9.21 10.96 -4.02
N ALA A 185 8.83 9.75 -4.44
CA ALA A 185 7.50 9.48 -4.98
C ALA A 185 6.39 9.79 -3.95
N LEU A 186 6.55 9.35 -2.70
CA LEU A 186 5.60 9.63 -1.61
C LEU A 186 5.55 11.12 -1.26
N PHE A 187 6.70 11.77 -1.19
CA PHE A 187 6.82 13.20 -0.90
C PHE A 187 6.14 14.06 -1.97
N LEU A 188 6.42 13.78 -3.24
CA LEU A 188 5.79 14.46 -4.37
C LEU A 188 4.27 14.29 -4.35
N GLN A 189 3.79 13.09 -4.04
CA GLN A 189 2.37 12.79 -3.96
C GLN A 189 1.66 13.62 -2.88
N VAL A 190 2.26 13.72 -1.69
CA VAL A 190 1.73 14.54 -0.58
C VAL A 190 1.78 16.02 -0.95
N ILE A 191 2.88 16.53 -1.51
CA ILE A 191 2.98 17.93 -1.94
C ILE A 191 1.91 18.30 -2.95
N LEU A 192 1.68 17.45 -3.96
CA LEU A 192 0.68 17.71 -4.99
C LEU A 192 -0.73 17.76 -4.42
N GLN A 193 -1.07 16.82 -3.53
CA GLN A 193 -2.34 16.82 -2.81
C GLN A 193 -2.52 18.10 -1.97
N TRP A 194 -1.48 18.52 -1.25
CA TRP A 194 -1.51 19.70 -0.40
C TRP A 194 -1.61 20.99 -1.23
N SER A 195 -0.85 21.07 -2.31
CA SER A 195 -0.88 22.19 -3.26
C SER A 195 -2.26 22.33 -3.88
N TRP A 196 -2.88 21.21 -4.27
CA TRP A 196 -4.26 21.21 -4.77
C TRP A 196 -5.26 21.67 -3.71
N GLY A 197 -5.16 21.13 -2.50
CA GLY A 197 -5.99 21.53 -1.37
C GLY A 197 -5.90 23.02 -1.09
N ILE A 198 -4.69 23.60 -1.04
CA ILE A 198 -4.50 25.05 -0.84
C ILE A 198 -5.08 25.85 -2.01
N LEU A 199 -4.77 25.46 -3.25
CA LEU A 199 -5.21 26.18 -4.45
C LEU A 199 -6.75 26.24 -4.54
N MET A 200 -7.43 25.16 -4.18
CA MET A 200 -8.89 25.08 -4.15
C MET A 200 -9.50 26.14 -3.22
N PHE A 201 -8.84 26.43 -2.09
CA PHE A 201 -9.35 27.37 -1.09
C PHE A 201 -8.93 28.82 -1.35
N VAL A 202 -7.73 29.04 -1.90
CA VAL A 202 -7.21 30.39 -2.15
C VAL A 202 -7.92 31.05 -3.34
N SER A 203 -8.34 30.27 -4.34
CA SER A 203 -9.01 30.79 -5.53
C SER A 203 -10.49 30.39 -5.54
N PRO A 204 -11.43 31.32 -5.28
CA PRO A 204 -12.87 31.04 -5.25
C PRO A 204 -13.47 30.88 -6.66
N SER A 205 -12.68 31.10 -7.71
CA SER A 205 -13.16 31.00 -9.09
C SER A 205 -13.29 29.53 -9.50
N TYR A 206 -14.50 29.16 -9.90
CA TYR A 206 -14.86 27.88 -10.51
C TYR A 206 -15.67 28.14 -11.77
N SER A 207 -15.64 27.19 -12.70
CA SER A 207 -16.53 27.21 -13.86
C SER A 207 -17.99 27.05 -13.41
N GLN A 208 -18.92 27.55 -14.22
CA GLN A 208 -20.36 27.57 -13.93
C GLN A 208 -20.70 28.20 -12.56
N LYS A 209 -20.32 29.47 -12.35
CA LYS A 209 -20.54 30.17 -11.07
C LYS A 209 -21.99 30.11 -10.57
N ALA A 210 -22.96 30.17 -11.48
CA ALA A 210 -24.38 30.06 -11.17
C ALA A 210 -24.76 28.69 -10.57
N CYS A 211 -24.00 27.65 -10.92
CA CYS A 211 -24.18 26.28 -10.45
C CYS A 211 -23.42 25.94 -9.18
N SER A 212 -22.42 26.75 -8.82
CA SER A 212 -21.57 26.48 -7.67
C SER A 212 -22.38 26.41 -6.37
N ALA A 213 -23.37 27.27 -6.20
CA ALA A 213 -24.24 27.35 -5.01
C ALA A 213 -25.02 26.05 -4.76
N ASP A 214 -25.64 25.50 -5.81
CA ASP A 214 -26.49 24.31 -5.74
C ASP A 214 -25.72 22.99 -5.76
N THR A 215 -24.41 23.04 -6.02
CA THR A 215 -23.56 21.84 -6.05
C THR A 215 -23.62 21.14 -4.69
N VAL A 216 -24.04 19.87 -4.69
CA VAL A 216 -24.10 19.03 -3.49
C VAL A 216 -22.73 18.43 -3.24
N LEU A 217 -22.15 18.75 -2.10
CA LEU A 217 -20.87 18.23 -1.64
C LEU A 217 -21.09 17.29 -0.47
N LEU A 218 -20.37 16.17 -0.45
CA LEU A 218 -20.53 15.17 0.59
C LEU A 218 -19.36 15.27 1.58
N PHE A 219 -19.59 15.96 2.69
CA PHE A 219 -18.63 16.08 3.78
C PHE A 219 -19.06 15.21 4.94
N PHE A 220 -18.19 14.30 5.39
CA PHE A 220 -18.48 13.38 6.51
C PHE A 220 -19.79 12.57 6.30
N PHE A 221 -20.09 12.17 5.07
CA PHE A 221 -21.35 11.51 4.66
C PHE A 221 -22.62 12.35 4.82
N VAL A 222 -22.49 13.64 5.11
CA VAL A 222 -23.61 14.59 5.14
C VAL A 222 -23.62 15.35 3.81
N PRO A 223 -24.72 15.24 3.02
CA PRO A 223 -24.86 16.04 1.80
C PRO A 223 -25.15 17.48 2.19
N LEU A 224 -24.32 18.41 1.71
CA LEU A 224 -24.43 19.84 1.96
C LEU A 224 -24.28 20.58 0.64
N THR A 225 -25.18 21.53 0.35
CA THR A 225 -24.99 22.42 -0.79
C THR A 225 -23.88 23.42 -0.49
N ALA A 226 -23.12 23.82 -1.52
CA ALA A 226 -22.05 24.78 -1.32
C ALA A 226 -22.57 26.12 -0.78
N GLN A 227 -23.77 26.54 -1.19
CA GLN A 227 -24.43 27.72 -0.64
C GLN A 227 -24.64 27.60 0.87
N HIS A 228 -25.22 26.49 1.34
CA HIS A 228 -25.46 26.30 2.77
C HIS A 228 -24.16 26.31 3.59
N ILE A 229 -23.06 25.83 2.99
CA ILE A 229 -21.74 25.90 3.61
C ILE A 229 -21.23 27.34 3.64
N ASN A 230 -21.33 28.06 2.53
CA ASN A 230 -20.83 29.43 2.42
C ASN A 230 -21.60 30.43 3.28
N ASP A 231 -22.92 30.25 3.44
CA ASP A 231 -23.79 31.20 4.14
C ASP A 231 -23.72 31.09 5.67
N GLY A 232 -23.31 29.95 6.24
CA GLY A 232 -23.29 29.79 7.70
C GLY A 232 -22.45 28.66 8.26
N ARG A 233 -21.77 27.86 7.43
CA ARG A 233 -20.98 26.70 7.88
C ARG A 233 -19.61 26.62 7.23
N PHE A 234 -18.97 27.76 6.99
CA PHE A 234 -17.67 27.81 6.30
C PHE A 234 -16.59 26.97 6.98
N TYR A 235 -16.70 26.72 8.29
CA TYR A 235 -15.81 25.82 9.02
C TYR A 235 -15.79 24.38 8.47
N VAL A 236 -16.85 23.91 7.80
CA VAL A 236 -16.91 22.58 7.18
C VAL A 236 -15.83 22.43 6.11
N TRP A 237 -15.60 23.48 5.32
CA TRP A 237 -14.51 23.53 4.36
C TRP A 237 -13.16 23.31 5.04
N ALA A 238 -12.87 24.11 6.07
CA ALA A 238 -11.63 24.00 6.83
C ALA A 238 -11.46 22.63 7.50
N LEU A 239 -12.52 22.07 8.09
CA LEU A 239 -12.51 20.74 8.71
C LEU A 239 -12.24 19.63 7.69
N TRP A 240 -12.83 19.71 6.50
CA TRP A 240 -12.59 18.72 5.45
C TRP A 240 -11.16 18.77 4.92
N LEU A 241 -10.63 19.98 4.72
CA LEU A 241 -9.24 20.16 4.33
C LEU A 241 -8.31 19.64 5.43
N LEU A 242 -8.58 20.00 6.69
CA LEU A 242 -7.79 19.56 7.84
C LEU A 242 -7.87 18.04 8.04
N LEU A 243 -9.01 17.41 7.74
CA LEU A 243 -9.10 15.95 7.71
C LEU A 243 -8.21 15.35 6.62
N SER A 244 -8.29 15.88 5.40
CA SER A 244 -7.54 15.37 4.24
C SER A 244 -6.02 15.54 4.40
N LEU A 245 -5.58 16.70 4.90
CA LEU A 245 -4.18 16.99 5.19
C LEU A 245 -3.72 16.31 6.49
N GLY A 246 -4.58 16.26 7.50
CA GLY A 246 -4.29 15.65 8.80
C GLY A 246 -4.08 14.15 8.71
N VAL A 247 -4.91 13.43 7.95
CA VAL A 247 -4.74 11.99 7.71
C VAL A 247 -3.41 11.69 7.01
N THR A 248 -3.04 12.48 6.00
CA THR A 248 -1.78 12.27 5.26
C THR A 248 -0.56 12.69 6.08
N LEU A 249 -0.66 13.76 6.88
CA LEU A 249 0.38 14.15 7.84
C LEU A 249 0.57 13.07 8.91
N PHE A 250 -0.51 12.57 9.50
CA PHE A 250 -0.48 11.53 10.52
C PHE A 250 0.18 10.25 10.00
N LEU A 251 -0.19 9.81 8.80
CA LEU A 251 0.43 8.68 8.11
C LEU A 251 1.93 8.92 7.84
N THR A 252 2.30 10.13 7.43
CA THR A 252 3.70 10.52 7.21
C THR A 252 4.51 10.47 8.51
N VAL A 253 3.94 10.92 9.63
CA VAL A 253 4.56 10.82 10.96
C VAL A 253 4.72 9.36 11.39
N ILE A 254 3.69 8.52 11.19
CA ILE A 254 3.78 7.08 11.45
C ILE A 254 4.90 6.45 10.61
N LEU A 255 5.01 6.81 9.33
CA LEU A 255 6.09 6.34 8.46
C LEU A 255 7.46 6.77 9.00
N ALA A 256 7.61 8.03 9.38
CA ALA A 256 8.86 8.55 9.95
C ALA A 256 9.28 7.82 11.24
N ILE A 257 8.35 7.58 12.17
CA ILE A 257 8.63 6.89 13.45
C ILE A 257 8.89 5.39 13.22
N SER A 258 8.10 4.75 12.37
CA SER A 258 8.21 3.31 12.09
C SER A 258 9.48 2.95 11.33
N SER A 259 10.00 3.87 10.50
CA SER A 259 11.27 3.69 9.79
C SER A 259 12.45 3.46 10.75
N ARG A 260 12.49 4.17 11.88
CA ARG A 260 13.57 4.07 12.88
C ARG A 260 13.51 2.79 13.70
N THR A 261 12.31 2.40 14.12
CA THR A 261 12.11 1.26 15.04
C THR A 261 12.23 -0.10 14.35
N ARG A 262 11.81 -0.22 13.08
CA ARG A 262 11.84 -1.50 12.35
C ARG A 262 13.22 -1.92 11.85
N ALA A 263 14.17 -0.99 11.74
CA ALA A 263 15.55 -1.31 11.40
C ALA A 263 16.23 -2.30 12.39
N ARG A 264 15.65 -2.51 13.59
CA ARG A 264 16.27 -3.31 14.66
C ARG A 264 15.65 -4.71 14.87
N LYS A 265 14.46 -5.00 14.34
CA LYS A 265 13.79 -6.30 14.56
C LYS A 265 13.34 -6.90 13.23
N ALA A 266 14.22 -7.65 12.59
CA ALA A 266 13.86 -8.51 11.47
C ALA A 266 12.90 -9.59 11.99
N LEU A 267 11.59 -9.37 11.81
CA LEU A 267 10.59 -10.40 12.04
C LEU A 267 10.84 -11.51 11.03
N SER A 268 11.21 -12.70 11.52
CA SER A 268 11.37 -13.94 10.78
C SER A 268 10.02 -14.48 10.25
N ARG A 269 9.20 -13.62 9.64
CA ARG A 269 7.85 -13.93 9.14
C ARG A 269 7.86 -14.91 7.96
N HIS A 270 9.02 -15.22 7.38
CA HIS A 270 9.11 -16.13 6.25
C HIS A 270 8.78 -17.59 6.59
N SER A 271 8.90 -18.00 7.85
CA SER A 271 8.65 -19.39 8.26
C SER A 271 7.17 -19.74 8.46
N THR A 272 6.27 -18.76 8.58
CA THR A 272 4.83 -19.06 8.79
C THR A 272 4.11 -19.32 7.46
N ILE A 273 4.47 -18.59 6.39
CA ILE A 273 3.83 -18.72 5.08
C ILE A 273 4.23 -20.02 4.36
N SER A 274 5.46 -20.53 4.58
CA SER A 274 5.93 -21.76 3.94
C SER A 274 5.17 -23.01 4.38
N SER A 275 4.53 -22.99 5.56
CA SER A 275 3.82 -24.16 6.12
C SER A 275 2.41 -24.39 5.58
N ILE A 276 1.77 -23.39 4.94
CA ILE A 276 0.32 -23.43 4.60
C ILE A 276 0.06 -23.80 3.12
N SER A 277 1.11 -23.97 2.31
CA SER A 277 0.98 -24.22 0.86
C SER A 277 0.94 -25.71 0.51
N SER A 278 -0.20 -26.36 0.77
CA SER A 278 -0.58 -27.59 0.08
C SER A 278 -1.07 -27.27 -1.34
N THR A 279 -0.73 -28.12 -2.30
CA THR A 279 -0.59 -27.82 -3.73
C THR A 279 -1.88 -27.64 -4.56
N SER A 280 -3.04 -27.38 -3.96
CA SER A 280 -4.30 -27.28 -4.74
C SER A 280 -5.37 -26.35 -4.18
N SER A 281 -5.09 -25.52 -3.17
CA SER A 281 -6.11 -24.60 -2.66
C SER A 281 -6.36 -23.47 -3.67
N PRO A 282 -7.61 -23.17 -4.04
CA PRO A 282 -7.92 -22.03 -4.90
C PRO A 282 -7.43 -20.70 -4.29
N PHE A 283 -7.10 -19.74 -5.15
CA PHE A 283 -6.47 -18.46 -4.78
C PHE A 283 -7.17 -17.71 -3.63
N TYR A 284 -8.51 -17.72 -3.60
CA TYR A 284 -9.28 -17.04 -2.56
C TYR A 284 -9.08 -17.66 -1.16
N GLN A 285 -8.90 -18.99 -1.07
CA GLN A 285 -8.59 -19.65 0.19
C GLN A 285 -7.18 -19.26 0.67
N GLN A 286 -6.22 -19.18 -0.26
CA GLN A 286 -4.87 -18.75 0.08
C GLN A 286 -4.84 -17.30 0.56
N LEU A 287 -5.59 -16.40 -0.09
CA LEU A 287 -5.76 -15.02 0.35
C LEU A 287 -6.40 -14.95 1.74
N TYR A 288 -7.47 -15.73 1.97
CA TYR A 288 -8.15 -15.81 3.26
C TYR A 288 -7.21 -16.32 4.37
N HIS A 289 -6.52 -17.44 4.17
CA HIS A 289 -5.58 -17.98 5.15
C HIS A 289 -4.40 -17.04 5.40
N THR A 290 -3.88 -16.38 4.37
CA THR A 290 -2.80 -15.39 4.52
C THR A 290 -3.29 -14.18 5.32
N THR A 291 -4.52 -13.74 5.07
CA THR A 291 -5.15 -12.63 5.80
C THR A 291 -5.40 -13.01 7.26
N MET A 292 -5.94 -14.21 7.52
CA MET A 292 -6.14 -14.71 8.88
C MET A 292 -4.81 -14.92 9.62
N ALA A 293 -3.78 -15.44 8.95
CA ALA A 293 -2.44 -15.59 9.52
C ALA A 293 -1.73 -14.25 9.75
N SER A 294 -2.17 -13.17 9.08
CA SER A 294 -1.63 -11.83 9.30
C SER A 294 -2.10 -11.20 10.61
N MET A 295 -3.19 -11.72 11.21
CA MET A 295 -3.72 -11.25 12.48
C MET A 295 -2.67 -11.45 13.59
N PRO A 296 -2.23 -10.38 14.26
CA PRO A 296 -1.24 -10.49 15.32
C PRO A 296 -1.81 -11.22 16.54
N PRO A 297 -0.99 -12.00 17.28
CA PRO A 297 -1.42 -12.61 18.52
C PRO A 297 -1.87 -11.55 19.52
N LEU A 298 -2.92 -11.84 20.29
CA LEU A 298 -3.54 -10.87 21.20
C LEU A 298 -2.59 -10.31 22.28
N LYS A 299 -1.45 -10.97 22.53
CA LYS A 299 -0.47 -10.60 23.55
C LYS A 299 0.54 -9.52 23.11
N ASP A 300 0.61 -9.15 21.82
CA ASP A 300 1.59 -8.14 21.34
C ASP A 300 0.88 -6.80 21.00
N PRO A 301 0.75 -5.88 21.99
CA PRO A 301 -0.03 -4.65 21.82
C PRO A 301 0.52 -3.73 20.72
N ARG A 302 1.84 -3.77 20.46
CA ARG A 302 2.46 -2.96 19.40
C ARG A 302 2.03 -3.45 18.02
N ARG A 303 2.01 -4.76 17.80
CA ARG A 303 1.54 -5.31 16.52
C ARG A 303 0.05 -5.13 16.32
N GLN A 304 -0.74 -5.28 17.39
CA GLN A 304 -2.17 -4.98 17.35
C GLN A 304 -2.43 -3.53 16.97
N SER A 305 -1.72 -2.57 17.58
CA SER A 305 -1.86 -1.14 17.23
C SER A 305 -1.59 -0.87 15.75
N ILE A 306 -0.53 -1.45 15.17
CA ILE A 306 -0.23 -1.32 13.74
C ILE A 306 -1.34 -1.96 12.88
N PHE A 307 -1.82 -3.14 13.27
CA PHE A 307 -2.88 -3.84 12.55
C PHE A 307 -4.18 -3.02 12.56
N TRP A 308 -4.63 -2.56 13.72
CA TRP A 308 -5.83 -1.74 13.86
C TRP A 308 -5.68 -0.39 13.15
N GLY A 309 -4.49 0.21 13.16
CA GLY A 309 -4.20 1.39 12.35
C GLY A 309 -4.43 1.13 10.86
N ASN A 310 -3.89 0.03 10.31
CA ASN A 310 -4.11 -0.34 8.91
C ASN A 310 -5.58 -0.62 8.60
N VAL A 311 -6.31 -1.29 9.51
CA VAL A 311 -7.75 -1.52 9.36
C VAL A 311 -8.51 -0.19 9.31
N LEU A 312 -8.20 0.75 10.21
CA LEU A 312 -8.80 2.08 10.22
C LEU A 312 -8.53 2.84 8.91
N PHE A 313 -7.30 2.80 8.40
CA PHE A 313 -6.97 3.44 7.13
C PHE A 313 -7.64 2.78 5.93
N ALA A 314 -7.78 1.44 5.93
CA ALA A 314 -8.53 0.72 4.91
C ALA A 314 -10.01 1.09 4.95
N SER A 315 -10.62 1.17 6.14
CA SER A 315 -11.98 1.67 6.31
C SER A 315 -12.12 3.09 5.78
N PHE A 316 -11.21 4.01 6.14
CA PHE A 316 -11.23 5.39 5.64
C PHE A 316 -11.07 5.47 4.11
N TRP A 317 -10.21 4.63 3.53
CA TRP A 317 -10.05 4.51 2.08
C TRP A 317 -11.36 4.05 1.40
N ILE A 318 -12.04 3.02 1.94
CA ILE A 318 -13.35 2.58 1.42
C ILE A 318 -14.38 3.71 1.54
N LEU A 319 -14.40 4.41 2.67
CA LEU A 319 -15.33 5.52 2.90
C LEU A 319 -15.13 6.64 1.88
N LEU A 320 -13.89 6.96 1.48
CA LEU A 320 -13.62 7.96 0.42
C LEU A 320 -14.14 7.53 -0.96
N ILE A 321 -14.09 6.23 -1.28
CA ILE A 321 -14.67 5.69 -2.53
C ILE A 321 -16.18 5.85 -2.50
N ILE A 322 -16.82 5.38 -1.43
CA ILE A 322 -18.28 5.46 -1.28
C ILE A 322 -18.71 6.94 -1.31
N ALA A 323 -17.98 7.81 -0.62
CA ALA A 323 -18.29 9.24 -0.58
C ALA A 323 -18.20 9.89 -1.96
N SER A 324 -17.14 9.60 -2.73
CA SER A 324 -16.97 10.12 -4.09
C SER A 324 -18.08 9.64 -5.03
N GLU A 325 -18.43 8.35 -4.99
CA GLU A 325 -19.50 7.79 -5.82
C GLU A 325 -20.89 8.32 -5.43
N LEU A 326 -21.14 8.50 -4.14
CA LEU A 326 -22.40 9.08 -3.67
C LEU A 326 -22.51 10.56 -4.06
N GLN A 327 -21.42 11.33 -3.96
CA GLN A 327 -21.37 12.73 -4.41
C GLN A 327 -21.68 12.85 -5.91
N ILE A 328 -21.12 11.97 -6.76
CA ILE A 328 -21.43 11.94 -8.21
C ILE A 328 -22.92 11.66 -8.44
N ARG A 329 -23.50 10.69 -7.72
CA ARG A 329 -24.92 10.33 -7.87
C ARG A 329 -25.89 11.39 -7.35
N MET A 330 -25.44 12.24 -6.42
CA MET A 330 -26.25 13.30 -5.82
C MET A 330 -26.34 14.57 -6.69
N ASN A 331 -25.40 14.78 -7.60
CA ASN A 331 -25.41 15.95 -8.49
C ASN A 331 -26.07 15.62 -9.83
N CYS A 332 -26.78 16.59 -10.39
CA CYS A 332 -27.25 16.54 -11.76
C CYS A 332 -26.08 16.84 -12.70
N ILE A 333 -25.60 15.83 -13.44
CA ILE A 333 -24.50 15.97 -14.40
C ILE A 333 -25.04 15.57 -15.76
N PHE A 334 -24.76 16.37 -16.79
CA PHE A 334 -25.16 16.02 -18.16
C PHE A 334 -24.55 14.67 -18.56
N SER A 335 -25.22 13.99 -19.49
CA SER A 335 -24.67 12.81 -20.15
C SER A 335 -23.33 13.17 -20.78
N GLY A 336 -22.34 12.28 -20.72
CA GLY A 336 -20.97 12.72 -21.04
C GLY A 336 -19.94 12.05 -20.15
N GLU A 337 -20.11 12.25 -18.85
CA GLU A 337 -19.07 11.95 -17.86
C GLU A 337 -18.70 10.46 -17.81
N ASN A 338 -19.69 9.59 -18.02
CA ASN A 338 -19.48 8.15 -18.03
C ASN A 338 -19.04 7.58 -19.39
N TYR A 339 -18.92 8.40 -20.45
CA TYR A 339 -18.40 7.90 -21.72
C TYR A 339 -16.89 7.66 -21.60
N PHE A 340 -16.47 6.44 -21.88
CA PHE A 340 -15.08 6.06 -21.95
C PHE A 340 -14.53 6.46 -23.32
N GLY A 341 -13.68 7.48 -23.37
CA GLY A 341 -13.14 7.98 -24.65
C GLY A 341 -12.21 9.19 -24.53
N GLY A 342 -12.27 9.92 -23.41
CA GLY A 342 -11.33 11.00 -23.14
C GLY A 342 -9.89 10.49 -23.03
N PHE A 343 -8.93 11.25 -23.58
CA PHE A 343 -7.51 10.90 -23.53
C PHE A 343 -7.01 10.73 -22.09
N GLY A 344 -7.52 11.54 -21.14
CA GLY A 344 -7.19 11.42 -19.73
C GLY A 344 -7.61 10.08 -19.12
N GLN A 345 -8.80 9.57 -19.49
CA GLN A 345 -9.29 8.28 -19.00
C GLN A 345 -8.46 7.10 -19.51
N ILE A 346 -8.13 7.12 -20.80
CA ILE A 346 -7.34 6.06 -21.43
C ILE A 346 -5.96 6.01 -20.77
N THR A 347 -5.30 7.17 -20.66
CA THR A 347 -3.99 7.28 -20.02
C THR A 347 -4.01 6.84 -18.56
N ALA A 348 -5.02 7.27 -17.79
CA ALA A 348 -5.19 6.84 -16.40
C ALA A 348 -5.34 5.32 -16.28
N THR A 349 -6.12 4.71 -17.17
CA THR A 349 -6.34 3.27 -17.19
C THR A 349 -5.05 2.51 -17.49
N PHE A 350 -4.23 2.98 -18.45
CA PHE A 350 -2.91 2.41 -18.72
C PHE A 350 -1.97 2.49 -17.52
N LEU A 351 -1.95 3.61 -16.80
CA LEU A 351 -1.15 3.73 -15.58
C LEU A 351 -1.61 2.75 -14.50
N ALA A 352 -2.92 2.54 -14.35
CA ALA A 352 -3.50 1.59 -13.41
C ALA A 352 -3.21 0.11 -13.77
N PHE A 353 -2.86 -0.20 -15.03
CA PHE A 353 -2.41 -1.55 -15.39
C PHE A 353 -1.01 -1.88 -14.87
N THR A 354 -0.17 -0.88 -14.58
CA THR A 354 1.19 -1.10 -14.05
C THR A 354 1.22 -1.98 -12.80
N PRO A 355 0.47 -1.69 -11.72
CA PRO A 355 0.43 -2.55 -10.54
C PRO A 355 -0.17 -3.93 -10.83
N ILE A 356 -1.13 -4.02 -11.75
CA ILE A 356 -1.77 -5.30 -12.12
C ILE A 356 -0.75 -6.21 -12.80
N TRP A 357 0.04 -5.66 -13.74
CA TRP A 357 1.08 -6.40 -14.43
C TRP A 357 2.16 -6.89 -13.48
N SER A 358 2.69 -6.00 -12.62
CA SER A 358 3.67 -6.38 -11.60
C SER A 358 3.12 -7.47 -10.68
N LEU A 359 1.85 -7.39 -10.27
CA LEU A 359 1.24 -8.41 -9.42
C LEU A 359 1.10 -9.74 -10.15
N THR A 360 0.72 -9.71 -11.42
CA THR A 360 0.58 -10.90 -12.26
C THR A 360 1.92 -11.61 -12.40
N VAL A 361 3.00 -10.87 -12.67
CA VAL A 361 4.37 -11.42 -12.76
C VAL A 361 4.81 -12.01 -11.42
N ALA A 362 4.53 -11.32 -10.31
CA ALA A 362 4.83 -11.81 -8.98
C ALA A 362 4.09 -13.12 -8.66
N LEU A 363 2.79 -13.17 -8.92
CA LEU A 363 1.96 -14.36 -8.72
C LEU A 363 2.42 -15.53 -9.61
N TYR A 364 2.84 -15.24 -10.84
CA TYR A 364 3.39 -16.26 -11.75
C TYR A 364 4.73 -16.83 -11.26
N ARG A 365 5.60 -16.00 -10.67
CA ARG A 365 6.91 -16.44 -10.13
C ARG A 365 6.80 -17.15 -8.78
N TYR A 366 5.73 -16.90 -8.03
CA TYR A 366 5.55 -17.38 -6.67
C TYR A 366 5.68 -18.92 -6.49
N PRO A 367 5.09 -19.78 -7.36
CA PRO A 367 5.24 -21.23 -7.21
C PRO A 367 6.68 -21.72 -7.39
N ALA A 368 7.45 -21.09 -8.29
CA ALA A 368 8.85 -21.45 -8.53
C ALA A 368 9.73 -21.09 -7.33
N GLU A 369 9.51 -19.91 -6.74
CA GLU A 369 10.16 -19.46 -5.51
C GLU A 369 9.88 -20.41 -4.35
N LEU A 370 8.61 -20.80 -4.19
CA LEU A 370 8.17 -21.71 -3.15
C LEU A 370 8.84 -23.09 -3.27
N ARG A 371 8.94 -23.64 -4.49
CA ARG A 371 9.67 -24.89 -4.76
C ARG A 371 11.15 -24.75 -4.40
N LYS A 372 11.77 -23.61 -4.71
CA LYS A 372 13.19 -23.34 -4.38
C LYS A 372 13.40 -23.23 -2.87
N GLN A 373 12.48 -22.60 -2.13
CA GLN A 373 12.52 -22.54 -0.67
C GLN A 373 12.37 -23.93 -0.05
N ARG A 374 11.38 -24.72 -0.50
CA ARG A 374 11.18 -26.09 -0.03
C ARG A 374 12.40 -26.97 -0.29
N ARG A 375 13.04 -26.84 -1.45
CA ARG A 375 14.32 -27.53 -1.76
C ARG A 375 15.45 -27.14 -0.80
N ARG A 376 15.55 -25.85 -0.44
CA ARG A 376 16.55 -25.36 0.53
C ARG A 376 16.28 -25.87 1.94
N GLU A 377 15.02 -25.90 2.37
CA GLU A 377 14.62 -26.45 3.67
C GLU A 377 14.90 -27.95 3.76
N LEU A 378 14.55 -28.70 2.71
CA LEU A 378 14.87 -30.13 2.62
C LEU A 378 16.38 -30.36 2.63
N ALA A 379 17.15 -29.62 1.83
CA ALA A 379 18.61 -29.72 1.84
C ALA A 379 19.21 -29.40 3.21
N ALA A 380 18.69 -28.39 3.91
CA ALA A 380 19.12 -28.04 5.26
C ALA A 380 18.81 -29.13 6.30
N ARG A 381 17.64 -29.78 6.18
CA ARG A 381 17.28 -30.93 7.02
C ARG A 381 18.19 -32.13 6.74
N THR A 382 18.44 -32.46 5.47
CA THR A 382 19.33 -33.56 5.09
C THR A 382 20.76 -33.31 5.56
N SER A 383 21.27 -32.07 5.46
CA SER A 383 22.60 -31.73 6.00
C SER A 383 22.67 -31.86 7.53
N SER A 384 21.57 -31.61 8.24
CA SER A 384 21.52 -31.79 9.70
C SER A 384 21.51 -33.25 10.12
N LEU A 385 20.99 -34.17 9.29
CA LEU A 385 20.97 -35.60 9.58
C LEU A 385 22.30 -36.28 9.27
N ARG A 386 23.05 -35.78 8.27
CA ARG A 386 24.31 -36.40 7.83
C ARG A 386 25.49 -36.17 8.78
N HIS A 387 25.39 -35.18 9.66
CA HIS A 387 26.36 -34.94 10.74
C HIS A 387 25.67 -35.16 12.09
N PRO A 388 25.50 -36.42 12.55
CA PRO A 388 25.13 -36.66 13.94
C PRO A 388 26.18 -35.98 14.82
N SER A 389 25.73 -35.08 15.69
CA SER A 389 26.62 -34.39 16.61
C SER A 389 27.40 -35.44 17.40
N PRO A 390 28.75 -35.41 17.39
CA PRO A 390 29.56 -36.41 18.10
C PRO A 390 29.31 -36.41 19.62
N ALA A 391 28.67 -35.35 20.15
CA ALA A 391 28.24 -35.28 21.55
C ALA A 391 27.12 -36.27 21.93
N ALA A 392 26.42 -36.87 20.96
CA ALA A 392 25.40 -37.90 21.22
C ALA A 392 25.99 -39.33 21.31
N VAL A 393 27.26 -39.53 20.92
CA VAL A 393 27.91 -40.85 20.93
C VAL A 393 28.70 -41.09 22.24
N SER A 394 29.00 -40.05 23.01
CA SER A 394 29.78 -40.19 24.27
C SER A 394 28.94 -40.36 25.54
N ARG A 395 27.61 -40.50 25.44
CA ARG A 395 26.73 -40.80 26.58
C ARG A 395 26.12 -42.20 26.49
N ILE A 396 26.93 -43.20 26.13
CA ILE A 396 26.70 -44.56 26.61
C ILE A 396 27.07 -44.55 28.09
N GLU A 397 26.07 -44.33 28.93
CA GLU A 397 26.18 -44.51 30.37
C GLU A 397 26.65 -45.94 30.65
N VAL A 398 27.86 -46.06 31.18
CA VAL A 398 28.26 -47.21 31.98
C VAL A 398 27.25 -47.28 33.12
N PHE A 399 26.29 -48.20 33.03
CA PHE A 399 25.36 -48.53 34.11
C PHE A 399 26.19 -48.89 35.36
N PRO A 400 26.14 -48.11 36.45
CA PRO A 400 26.68 -48.61 37.72
C PRO A 400 25.73 -49.69 38.22
N HIS A 401 26.26 -50.89 38.41
CA HIS A 401 25.59 -51.99 39.10
C HIS A 401 24.99 -51.48 40.42
N ARG A 402 23.66 -51.42 40.48
CA ARG A 402 22.91 -51.14 41.70
C ARG A 402 22.90 -52.41 42.55
N VAL A 403 23.84 -52.51 43.49
CA VAL A 403 23.84 -53.55 44.52
C VAL A 403 22.62 -53.31 45.41
N HIS A 404 21.67 -54.25 45.39
CA HIS A 404 20.57 -54.29 46.35
C HIS A 404 21.13 -54.66 47.73
N ALA A 405 21.20 -53.68 48.63
CA ALA A 405 21.37 -53.94 50.05
C ALA A 405 20.01 -54.40 50.61
N ALA A 406 19.95 -55.68 51.02
CA ALA A 406 18.84 -56.25 51.76
C ALA A 406 18.72 -55.55 53.11
N LYS A 407 17.55 -54.98 53.39
CA LYS A 407 17.19 -54.44 54.69
C LYS A 407 16.65 -55.61 55.54
N VAL A 408 17.41 -55.98 56.57
CA VAL A 408 17.01 -56.92 57.61
C VAL A 408 16.05 -56.18 58.55
N ASP A 409 14.83 -56.71 58.70
CA ASP A 409 13.86 -56.31 59.72
C ASP A 409 14.22 -57.03 61.02
N ASP A 410 14.77 -56.31 61.99
CA ASP A 410 14.80 -56.74 63.38
C ASP A 410 13.52 -56.27 64.07
N GLY A 411 12.61 -57.21 64.28
CA GLY A 411 11.53 -57.07 65.24
C GLY A 411 12.05 -57.33 66.64
N HIS A 412 11.68 -56.47 67.59
CA HIS A 412 11.63 -56.84 69.00
C HIS A 412 10.42 -56.18 69.69
N LEU A 413 9.78 -57.06 70.49
CA LEU A 413 8.70 -56.84 71.44
C LEU A 413 9.05 -55.83 72.54
#